data_AF-A0A969LCH5-F1
#
_entry.id   AF-A0A969LCH5-F1
#
_cell.length_a   1.000
_cell.length_b   1.000
_cell.length_c   1.000
_cell.angle_alpha   90.00
_cell.angle_beta   90.00
_cell.angle_gamma   90.00
#
_symmetry.space_group_name_H-M   'P 1'
#
loop_
_entity.id
_entity.type
_entity.pdbx_description
1 polymer ?
#
loop_
_entity_poly.entity_id
_entity_poly.type
_entity_poly.pdbx_seq_one_letter_code
_entity_poly.pdbx_strand_id
1 'polypeptide(L)'
;MAIGILAIGILEIDCMTLRLETLLMHVARTHPDAPCVYFGRSVYSYRDIDNRANQIGQVLRGLGVVRGDRVGEPTGALEQLRK
;
A
#
# COMPACT_ATOMS: atom_id res chain seq x y z
N MET A 1 7.15 -26.93 5.77
CA MET A 1 6.98 -25.73 6.62
C MET A 1 6.18 -24.74 5.79
N ALA A 2 4.85 -24.82 5.91
CA ALA A 2 3.93 -24.08 5.05
C ALA A 2 3.92 -22.60 5.45
N ILE A 3 4.54 -21.74 4.62
CA ILE A 3 4.31 -20.31 4.69
C ILE A 3 2.88 -20.13 4.19
N GLY A 4 1.96 -20.03 5.14
CA GLY A 4 0.54 -19.89 4.87
C GLY A 4 0.28 -18.60 4.11
N ILE A 5 -0.06 -18.76 2.83
CA ILE A 5 -0.89 -17.81 2.05
C ILE A 5 -2.35 -17.90 2.55
N LEU A 6 -2.55 -18.32 3.81
CA LEU A 6 -3.83 -18.66 4.38
C LEU A 6 -4.41 -17.41 5.03
N ALA A 7 -5.09 -16.62 4.21
CA ALA A 7 -6.16 -15.67 4.51
C ALA A 7 -5.96 -14.42 3.67
N ILE A 8 -6.67 -14.35 2.55
CA ILE A 8 -7.56 -13.27 2.12
C ILE A 8 -8.24 -13.82 0.86
N GLY A 9 -9.56 -13.65 0.73
CA GLY A 9 -10.40 -14.30 -0.29
C GLY A 9 -10.02 -14.00 -1.73
N ILE A 10 -8.98 -14.66 -2.24
CA ILE A 10 -8.54 -14.66 -3.64
C ILE A 10 -8.95 -15.99 -4.30
N LEU A 11 -9.92 -16.71 -3.73
CA LEU A 11 -10.38 -18.02 -4.21
C LEU A 11 -11.27 -17.91 -5.46
N GLU A 12 -10.98 -16.99 -6.38
CA GLU A 12 -11.54 -17.02 -7.75
C GLU A 12 -10.83 -16.05 -8.72
N ILE A 13 -9.68 -15.47 -8.37
CA ILE A 13 -8.99 -14.60 -9.32
C ILE A 13 -8.07 -15.46 -10.17
N ASP A 14 -8.42 -15.61 -11.45
CA ASP A 14 -7.54 -16.19 -12.46
C ASP A 14 -6.25 -15.36 -12.54
N CYS A 15 -5.25 -15.78 -11.77
CA CYS A 15 -3.95 -15.15 -11.70
C CYS A 15 -3.22 -15.21 -13.06
N MET A 16 -3.64 -16.08 -13.98
CA MET A 16 -2.97 -16.28 -15.27
C MET A 16 -3.19 -15.16 -16.28
N THR A 17 -4.12 -14.22 -16.04
CA THR A 17 -4.49 -13.22 -17.05
C THR A 17 -4.42 -11.76 -16.55
N LEU A 18 -4.39 -11.50 -15.24
CA LEU A 18 -4.47 -10.14 -14.69
C LEU A 18 -3.09 -9.52 -14.44
N ARG A 19 -2.97 -8.22 -14.74
CA ARG A 19 -1.82 -7.41 -14.32
C ARG A 19 -1.85 -7.22 -12.80
N LEU A 20 -0.66 -7.10 -12.19
CA LEU A 20 -0.50 -6.88 -10.74
C LEU A 20 -1.32 -5.67 -10.24
N GLU A 21 -1.35 -4.59 -11.01
CA GLU A 21 -2.16 -3.40 -10.70
C GLU A 21 -3.64 -3.72 -10.56
N THR A 22 -4.20 -4.49 -11.50
CA THR A 22 -5.62 -4.85 -11.55
C THR A 22 -5.98 -5.80 -10.41
N LEU A 23 -5.12 -6.79 -10.16
CA LEU A 23 -5.28 -7.72 -9.05
C LEU A 23 -5.32 -6.97 -7.71
N LEU A 24 -4.37 -6.06 -7.49
CA LEU A 24 -4.27 -5.31 -6.24
C LEU A 24 -5.49 -4.39 -6.04
N MET A 25 -5.92 -3.69 -7.09
CA MET A 25 -7.13 -2.86 -7.03
C MET A 25 -8.38 -3.69 -6.72
N HIS A 26 -8.50 -4.87 -7.33
CA HIS A 26 -9.62 -5.77 -7.07
C HIS A 26 -9.63 -6.21 -5.60
N VAL A 27 -8.51 -6.75 -5.10
CA VAL A 27 -8.41 -7.23 -3.71
C VAL A 27 -8.68 -6.10 -2.71
N ALA A 28 -8.11 -4.91 -2.93
CA ALA A 28 -8.30 -3.77 -2.04
C ALA A 28 -9.77 -3.29 -1.98
N ARG A 29 -10.50 -3.40 -3.09
CA ARG A 29 -11.94 -3.06 -3.15
C ARG A 29 -12.83 -4.12 -2.54
N THR A 30 -12.53 -5.39 -2.79
CA THR A 30 -13.34 -6.52 -2.33
C THR A 30 -13.13 -6.79 -0.83
N HIS A 31 -11.93 -6.54 -0.31
CA HIS A 31 -11.56 -6.78 1.08
C HIS A 31 -10.87 -5.56 1.71
N PRO A 32 -11.58 -4.43 1.88
CA PRO A 32 -10.96 -3.20 2.36
C PRO A 32 -10.42 -3.31 3.79
N ASP A 33 -11.07 -4.11 4.64
CA ASP A 33 -10.72 -4.31 6.05
C ASP A 33 -9.75 -5.48 6.27
N ALA A 34 -9.32 -6.15 5.20
CA ALA A 34 -8.33 -7.22 5.28
C ALA A 34 -6.93 -6.69 5.60
N PRO A 35 -6.12 -7.44 6.38
CA PRO A 35 -4.76 -7.05 6.72
C PRO A 35 -3.88 -6.98 5.46
N CYS A 36 -3.34 -5.80 5.18
CA CYS A 36 -2.50 -5.49 4.02
C CYS A 36 -1.01 -5.41 4.37
N VAL A 37 -0.66 -4.72 5.46
CA VAL A 37 0.74 -4.52 5.87
C VAL A 37 0.91 -4.77 7.37
N TYR A 38 1.92 -5.54 7.73
CA TYR A 38 2.39 -5.68 9.11
C TYR A 38 3.62 -4.79 9.30
N PHE A 39 3.56 -3.85 10.24
CA PHE A 39 4.67 -2.95 10.56
C PHE A 39 4.92 -2.94 12.06
N GLY A 40 6.03 -3.55 12.48
CA GLY A 40 6.30 -3.80 13.90
C GLY A 40 5.19 -4.63 14.52
N ARG A 41 4.45 -4.04 15.47
CA ARG A 41 3.29 -4.67 16.14
C ARG A 41 1.94 -4.25 15.56
N SER A 42 1.93 -3.34 14.60
CA SER A 42 0.71 -2.81 14.00
C SER A 42 0.37 -3.57 12.72
N VAL A 43 -0.93 -3.78 12.51
CA VAL A 43 -1.49 -4.35 11.29
C VAL A 43 -2.34 -3.26 10.63
N TYR A 44 -2.09 -3.00 9.35
CA TYR A 44 -2.82 -2.02 8.56
C TYR A 44 -3.65 -2.72 7.50
N SER A 45 -4.93 -2.35 7.41
CA SER A 45 -5.81 -2.84 6.35
C SER A 45 -5.57 -2.13 5.01
N TYR A 46 -6.11 -2.66 3.92
CA TYR A 46 -6.09 -1.96 2.63
C TYR A 46 -6.71 -0.56 2.71
N ARG A 47 -7.80 -0.41 3.46
CA ARG A 47 -8.45 0.88 3.72
C ARG A 47 -7.55 1.83 4.51
N ASP A 48 -6.83 1.34 5.52
CA ASP A 48 -5.91 2.18 6.30
C ASP A 48 -4.80 2.76 5.44
N ILE A 49 -4.23 1.92 4.55
CA ILE A 49 -3.18 2.35 3.63
C ILE A 49 -3.72 3.36 2.62
N ASP A 50 -4.88 3.12 2.01
CA ASP A 50 -5.50 4.04 1.05
C ASP A 50 -5.81 5.40 1.68
N ASN A 51 -6.38 5.40 2.89
CA ASN A 51 -6.67 6.63 3.63
C ASN A 51 -5.39 7.45 3.90
N ARG A 52 -4.31 6.80 4.36
CA ARG A 52 -3.02 7.47 4.61
C ARG A 52 -2.39 8.00 3.33
N ALA A 53 -2.43 7.22 2.24
CA ALA A 53 -1.94 7.66 0.94
C ALA A 53 -2.73 8.88 0.43
N ASN A 54 -4.06 8.88 0.60
CA ASN A 54 -4.91 10.01 0.24
C ASN A 54 -4.61 11.25 1.08
N GLN A 55 -4.34 11.12 2.38
CA GLN A 55 -3.91 12.23 3.23
C GLN A 55 -2.59 12.84 2.73
N ILE A 56 -1.58 12.02 2.42
CA ILE A 56 -0.32 12.51 1.85
C ILE A 56 -0.60 13.22 0.52
N GLY A 57 -1.43 12.64 -0.35
CA GLY A 57 -1.82 13.24 -1.62
C GLY A 57 -2.49 14.61 -1.46
N GLN A 58 -3.35 14.79 -0.47
CA GLN A 58 -3.97 16.08 -0.15
C GLN A 58 -2.94 17.10 0.32
N VAL A 59 -2.01 16.71 1.18
CA VAL A 59 -0.92 17.58 1.64
C VAL A 59 -0.05 18.01 0.46
N LEU A 60 0.37 17.08 -0.39
CA LEU A 60 1.19 17.38 -1.57
C LEU A 60 0.46 18.32 -2.53
N ARG A 61 -0.84 18.11 -2.76
CA ARG A 61 -1.66 19.04 -3.56
C ARG A 61 -1.75 20.43 -2.92
N GLY A 62 -1.87 20.52 -1.60
CA GLY A 62 -1.83 21.78 -0.86
C GLY A 62 -0.48 22.51 -0.97
N LEU A 63 0.61 21.76 -1.15
CA LEU A 63 1.94 22.29 -1.44
C LEU A 63 2.15 22.69 -2.92
N GLY A 64 1.14 22.52 -3.76
CA GLY A 64 1.19 22.88 -5.19
C GLY A 64 1.82 21.81 -6.09
N VAL A 65 2.03 20.59 -5.58
CA VAL A 65 2.59 19.47 -6.39
C VAL A 65 1.60 19.08 -7.49
N VAL A 66 2.07 19.09 -8.73
CA VAL A 66 1.30 18.71 -9.92
C VAL A 66 1.89 17.47 -10.59
N ARG A 67 1.13 16.93 -11.56
CA ARG A 67 1.59 15.79 -12.35
C ARG A 67 2.87 16.17 -13.11
N GLY A 68 3.92 15.39 -12.92
CA GLY A 68 5.24 15.62 -13.54
C GLY A 68 6.28 16.11 -12.54
N ASP A 69 5.86 16.59 -11.37
CA ASP A 69 6.77 16.96 -10.30
C ASP A 69 7.40 15.73 -9.67
N ARG A 70 8.66 15.87 -9.25
CA ARG A 70 9.41 14.81 -8.56
C ARG A 70 9.33 15.03 -7.07
N VAL A 71 8.70 14.11 -6.36
CA VAL A 71 8.67 14.09 -4.90
C VAL A 71 9.78 13.15 -4.41
N GLY A 72 10.73 13.70 -3.66
CA GLY A 72 11.78 12.92 -3.03
C GLY A 72 11.21 12.15 -1.83
N GLU A 73 11.53 10.87 -1.76
CA GLU A 73 11.24 10.06 -0.57
C GLU A 73 12.41 10.27 0.42
N PRO A 74 12.15 10.70 1.67
CA PRO A 74 13.21 11.12 2.59
C PRO A 74 13.98 9.97 3.27
N THR A 75 13.86 8.71 2.82
CA THR A 75 14.52 7.55 3.48
C THR A 75 16.04 7.72 3.56
N GLY A 76 16.67 8.51 2.69
CA GLY A 76 18.10 8.83 2.78
C GLY A 76 18.53 9.69 4.00
N ALA A 77 17.60 10.39 4.66
CA ALA A 77 17.93 11.29 5.78
C ALA A 77 17.93 10.58 7.14
N LEU A 78 17.20 9.47 7.29
CA LEU A 78 17.09 8.76 8.56
C LEU A 78 18.23 7.75 8.79
N GLU A 79 18.86 7.24 7.73
CA GLU A 79 20.03 6.35 7.82
C GLU A 79 21.26 7.08 8.41
N GLN A 80 21.40 8.40 8.19
CA GLN A 80 22.55 9.20 8.66
C GLN A 80 22.55 9.45 10.18
N LEU A 81 21.40 9.32 10.84
CA LEU A 81 21.25 9.53 12.28
C LEU A 81 21.47 8.25 13.11
N ARG A 82 21.75 7.11 12.44
CA ARG A 82 22.01 5.82 13.08
C ARG A 82 23.52 5.54 13.19
N LYS A 83 24.29 6.52 13.66
CA LYS A 83 25.68 6.32 14.13
C LYS A 83 25.71 6.04 15.62
#